data_AF-A0A9D6K6U3-F1
#
_entry.id   AF-A0A9D6K6U3-F1
#
_cell.length_a   1.000
_cell.length_b   1.000
_cell.length_c   1.000
_cell.angle_alpha   90.00
_cell.angle_beta   90.00
_cell.angle_gamma   90.00
#
_symmetry.space_group_name_H-M   'P 1'
#
loop_
_entity.id
_entity.type
_entity.pdbx_description
1 polymer ?
#
loop_
_entity_poly.entity_id
_entity_poly.type
_entity_poly.pdbx_seq_one_letter_code
_entity_poly.pdbx_strand_id
1 'polypeptide(L)'
;MSNWRMIDTWSLSAAENITLDHTLLQARANGLSANTIRFLQFNPPCALIGFHQTIEQEIRTDFCREKGIDINRRITGGGAIYFDTTQLGWEVIASKKDFGNTNIHELTERICDAAASGLKRLGIDAEFRPRNDIEVNGKKISGTGGVFDGDAFLYQGTILVDFNAEAMLKALRIPTEKLTAKGLNSAKERVTSIKDELGYLPSLDKIKDALIAGFAEAFSIKLEKGGLTGEELSSYNEKIDYFKSKKWIYSVQEPSDKIQSVSSVYKKDGGLIRINLKVNVQRRIVKQGLITGDFFINPSRFVLDLEAALKDAALENAIAIAERFFDEKRPEMLQLTKYDFINAIKLAIEKLDYSRLGIKTDDANSLFLIIEPYPLTPPSPQRGEGLNEVLKSAGALLLPYCAKPPECEYRNIDGCSKCGLCSVGDAYSMAEERGMIPISITNYEHLKEMLQSLKDKGIKSYIGCCCEAFFIKRQDAFADADIPGVLIDIENKTCYELKKEEAAYKGDFQEKTEIKIGLLKKLLEVRSKE
;
A
#
# COMPACT_ATOMS: atom_id res chain seq x y z
N MET A 1 23.11 -32.61 -23.31
CA MET A 1 23.05 -31.58 -22.26
C MET A 1 24.00 -30.47 -22.66
N SER A 2 23.57 -29.22 -22.63
CA SER A 2 24.44 -28.06 -22.86
C SER A 2 25.22 -27.72 -21.59
N ASN A 3 26.44 -27.20 -21.75
CA ASN A 3 27.27 -26.78 -20.62
C ASN A 3 26.97 -25.31 -20.29
N TRP A 4 26.67 -25.04 -19.02
CA TRP A 4 26.44 -23.71 -18.49
C TRP A 4 27.49 -23.39 -17.43
N ARG A 5 27.85 -22.10 -17.32
CA ARG A 5 28.82 -21.63 -16.34
C ARG A 5 28.13 -21.44 -14.99
N MET A 6 28.79 -21.85 -13.91
CA MET A 6 28.40 -21.50 -12.56
C MET A 6 29.46 -20.59 -11.94
N ILE A 7 29.02 -19.44 -11.42
CA ILE A 7 29.88 -18.48 -10.71
C ILE A 7 29.37 -18.34 -9.27
N ASP A 8 30.29 -18.35 -8.32
CA ASP A 8 30.03 -17.96 -6.94
C ASP A 8 30.84 -16.71 -6.63
N THR A 9 30.18 -15.56 -6.52
CA THR A 9 30.84 -14.28 -6.27
C THR A 9 30.99 -13.96 -4.80
N TRP A 10 30.58 -14.88 -3.92
CA TRP A 10 30.58 -14.70 -2.46
C TRP A 10 29.88 -13.40 -2.05
N SER A 11 30.39 -12.76 -1.00
CA SER A 11 29.81 -11.56 -0.43
C SER A 11 30.46 -10.30 -1.00
N LEU A 12 29.65 -9.46 -1.63
CA LEU A 12 30.06 -8.18 -2.20
C LEU A 12 29.15 -7.05 -1.69
N SER A 13 29.56 -5.79 -1.89
CA SER A 13 28.70 -4.64 -1.61
C SER A 13 27.53 -4.56 -2.60
N ALA A 14 26.54 -3.73 -2.27
CA ALA A 14 25.38 -3.56 -3.15
C ALA A 14 25.78 -3.09 -4.56
N ALA A 15 26.71 -2.14 -4.67
CA ALA A 15 27.13 -1.61 -5.97
C ALA A 15 27.89 -2.64 -6.81
N GLU A 16 28.75 -3.45 -6.18
CA GLU A 16 29.53 -4.49 -6.87
C GLU A 16 28.62 -5.59 -7.42
N ASN A 17 27.65 -6.06 -6.63
CA ASN A 17 26.67 -7.03 -7.12
C ASN A 17 25.88 -6.47 -8.31
N ILE A 18 25.27 -5.28 -8.18
CA ILE A 18 24.48 -4.69 -9.27
C ILE A 18 25.31 -4.44 -10.54
N THR A 19 26.60 -4.10 -10.40
CA THR A 19 27.51 -3.94 -11.54
C THR A 19 27.70 -5.27 -12.27
N LEU A 20 27.85 -6.37 -11.54
CA LEU A 20 27.97 -7.70 -12.12
C LEU A 20 26.67 -8.15 -12.78
N ASP A 21 25.51 -7.88 -12.18
CA ASP A 21 24.20 -8.20 -12.77
C ASP A 21 24.09 -7.55 -14.17
N HIS A 22 24.43 -6.26 -14.26
CA HIS A 22 24.38 -5.53 -15.53
C HIS A 22 25.43 -6.03 -16.53
N THR A 23 26.65 -6.29 -16.07
CA THR A 23 27.76 -6.74 -16.92
C THR A 23 27.50 -8.12 -17.52
N LEU A 24 27.03 -9.08 -16.70
CA LEU A 24 26.73 -10.44 -17.15
C LEU A 24 25.54 -10.45 -18.10
N LEU A 25 24.49 -9.69 -17.81
CA LEU A 25 23.32 -9.57 -18.70
C LEU A 25 23.73 -9.00 -20.08
N GLN A 26 24.46 -7.88 -20.09
CA GLN A 26 24.86 -7.24 -21.34
C GLN A 26 25.84 -8.12 -22.14
N ALA A 27 26.79 -8.77 -21.47
CA ALA A 27 27.71 -9.70 -22.13
C ALA A 27 26.95 -10.88 -22.75
N ARG A 28 25.91 -11.39 -22.07
CA ARG A 28 25.06 -12.44 -22.64
C ARG A 28 24.21 -11.94 -23.81
N ALA A 29 23.63 -10.74 -23.71
CA ALA A 29 22.85 -10.12 -24.78
C ALA A 29 23.67 -9.93 -26.07
N ASN A 30 24.96 -9.59 -25.92
CA ASN A 30 25.91 -9.44 -27.03
C ASN A 30 26.52 -10.76 -27.53
N GLY A 31 26.13 -11.90 -26.96
CA GLY A 31 26.68 -13.22 -27.33
C GLY A 31 28.13 -13.44 -26.90
N LEU A 32 28.66 -12.62 -25.99
CA LEU A 32 30.05 -12.67 -25.50
C LEU A 32 30.20 -13.55 -24.25
N SER A 33 29.09 -13.90 -23.59
CA SER A 33 29.07 -14.70 -22.37
C SER A 33 28.26 -15.98 -22.54
N ALA A 34 28.66 -17.05 -21.84
CA ALA A 34 27.90 -18.28 -21.76
C ALA A 34 26.66 -18.09 -20.86
N ASN A 35 25.66 -18.97 -21.02
CA ASN A 35 24.58 -19.04 -20.04
C ASN A 35 25.17 -19.32 -18.66
N THR A 36 24.75 -18.55 -17.67
CA THR A 36 25.40 -18.50 -16.36
C THR A 36 24.37 -18.64 -15.24
N ILE A 37 24.68 -19.47 -14.26
CA ILE A 37 24.04 -19.44 -12.93
C ILE A 37 25.02 -18.79 -11.97
N ARG A 38 24.57 -17.76 -11.26
CA ARG A 38 25.39 -17.05 -10.27
C ARG A 38 24.79 -17.15 -8.89
N PHE A 39 25.63 -17.39 -7.88
CA PHE A 39 25.31 -17.24 -6.47
C PHE A 39 25.99 -15.99 -5.90
N LEU A 40 25.27 -15.26 -5.05
CA LEU A 40 25.76 -14.02 -4.46
C LEU A 40 25.22 -13.79 -3.04
N GLN A 41 25.93 -12.97 -2.28
CA GLN A 41 25.51 -12.43 -0.99
C GLN A 41 25.88 -10.95 -0.90
N PHE A 42 25.27 -10.25 0.06
CA PHE A 42 25.52 -8.82 0.30
C PHE A 42 26.22 -8.62 1.65
N ASN A 43 27.34 -7.90 1.63
CA ASN A 43 27.98 -7.38 2.84
C ASN A 43 28.54 -5.97 2.55
N PRO A 44 28.09 -4.92 3.26
CA PRO A 44 27.13 -4.95 4.37
C PRO A 44 25.69 -5.33 3.93
N PRO A 45 24.74 -5.56 4.88
CA PRO A 45 23.31 -5.66 4.55
C PRO A 45 22.87 -4.50 3.65
N CYS A 46 21.90 -4.71 2.78
CA CYS A 46 21.45 -3.68 1.87
C CYS A 46 19.93 -3.58 1.75
N ALA A 47 19.45 -2.39 1.44
CA ALA A 47 18.10 -2.10 1.00
C ALA A 47 18.14 -1.72 -0.48
N LEU A 48 17.53 -2.54 -1.33
CA LEU A 48 17.56 -2.37 -2.78
C LEU A 48 16.18 -1.93 -3.27
N ILE A 49 16.14 -0.79 -3.96
CA ILE A 49 14.92 -0.32 -4.64
C ILE A 49 14.87 -0.84 -6.07
N GLY A 50 13.67 -1.12 -6.57
CA GLY A 50 13.46 -1.54 -7.95
C GLY A 50 13.83 -0.44 -8.94
N PHE A 51 14.12 -0.83 -10.18
CA PHE A 51 14.60 0.08 -11.22
C PHE A 51 13.75 1.34 -11.39
N HIS A 52 12.42 1.23 -11.23
CA HIS A 52 11.46 2.34 -11.37
C HIS A 52 11.02 3.01 -10.05
N GLN A 53 11.54 2.59 -8.90
CA GLN A 53 11.15 3.11 -7.59
C GLN A 53 11.97 4.33 -7.17
N THR A 54 11.53 5.04 -6.15
CA THR A 54 12.25 6.18 -5.55
C THR A 54 12.74 5.80 -4.16
N ILE A 55 13.91 6.30 -3.77
CA ILE A 55 14.52 5.94 -2.48
C ILE A 55 13.64 6.45 -1.34
N GLU A 56 13.12 7.66 -1.49
CA GLU A 56 12.40 8.43 -0.48
C GLU A 56 11.05 7.80 -0.10
N GLN A 57 10.44 7.02 -0.99
CA GLN A 57 9.15 6.37 -0.75
C GLN A 57 9.27 4.97 -0.20
N GLU A 58 10.40 4.33 -0.46
CA GLU A 58 10.58 2.90 -0.21
C GLU A 58 11.51 2.63 0.96
N ILE A 59 12.46 3.52 1.24
CA ILE A 59 13.54 3.29 2.21
C ILE A 59 13.51 4.33 3.32
N ARG A 60 13.72 3.87 4.56
CA ARG A 60 14.01 4.73 5.72
C ARG A 60 15.51 5.01 5.76
N THR A 61 15.96 5.98 4.95
CA THR A 61 17.38 6.30 4.74
C THR A 61 18.15 6.56 6.03
N ASP A 62 17.53 7.19 7.03
CA ASP A 62 18.17 7.52 8.30
C ASP A 62 18.45 6.25 9.12
N PHE A 63 17.48 5.32 9.17
CA PHE A 63 17.66 4.03 9.83
C PHE A 63 18.74 3.20 9.12
N CYS A 64 18.72 3.16 7.79
CA CYS A 64 19.73 2.45 7.01
C CYS A 64 21.13 3.00 7.28
N ARG A 65 21.30 4.32 7.31
CA ARG A 65 22.59 4.96 7.63
C ARG A 65 23.06 4.64 9.05
N GLU A 66 22.16 4.70 10.04
CA GLU A 66 22.47 4.40 11.43
C GLU A 66 22.91 2.94 11.62
N LYS A 67 22.30 1.99 10.89
CA LYS A 67 22.58 0.56 11.00
C LYS A 67 23.64 0.05 10.02
N GLY A 68 24.28 0.93 9.25
CA GLY A 68 25.28 0.54 8.25
C GLY A 68 24.70 -0.33 7.13
N ILE A 69 23.45 -0.09 6.76
CA ILE A 69 22.75 -0.79 5.67
C ILE A 69 22.99 0.00 4.37
N ASP A 70 23.59 -0.64 3.38
CA ASP A 70 23.79 -0.10 2.04
C ASP A 70 22.45 0.21 1.37
N ILE A 71 22.41 1.26 0.54
CA ILE A 71 21.24 1.61 -0.24
C ILE A 71 21.64 1.67 -1.71
N ASN A 72 20.99 0.88 -2.56
CA ASN A 72 21.25 0.90 -4.00
C ASN A 72 19.98 0.62 -4.82
N ARG A 73 20.07 0.82 -6.14
CA ARG A 73 19.04 0.52 -7.12
C ARG A 73 19.46 -0.70 -7.93
N ARG A 74 18.56 -1.68 -8.07
CA ARG A 74 18.78 -2.85 -8.91
C ARG A 74 18.33 -2.60 -10.34
N ILE A 75 18.92 -3.33 -11.30
CA ILE A 75 18.56 -3.25 -12.72
C ILE A 75 17.20 -3.90 -13.03
N THR A 76 16.68 -4.72 -12.11
CA THR A 76 15.36 -5.35 -12.21
C THR A 76 14.23 -4.46 -11.68
N GLY A 77 13.01 -4.66 -12.19
CA GLY A 77 11.80 -4.05 -11.63
C GLY A 77 11.38 -4.64 -10.27
N GLY A 78 10.11 -4.45 -9.88
CA GLY A 78 9.53 -4.97 -8.63
C GLY A 78 9.60 -3.98 -7.44
N GLY A 79 9.15 -4.43 -6.26
CA GLY A 79 9.11 -3.63 -5.02
C GLY A 79 10.44 -3.60 -4.25
N ALA A 80 10.59 -2.75 -3.23
CA ALA A 80 11.85 -2.67 -2.50
C ALA A 80 12.09 -3.92 -1.67
N ILE A 81 13.37 -4.32 -1.56
CA ILE A 81 13.79 -5.53 -0.85
C ILE A 81 14.88 -5.19 0.16
N TYR A 82 14.95 -5.99 1.22
CA TYR A 82 16.01 -5.93 2.22
C TYR A 82 16.77 -7.25 2.20
N PHE A 83 18.09 -7.16 2.07
CA PHE A 83 18.99 -8.29 1.97
C PHE A 83 20.01 -8.20 3.10
N ASP A 84 19.94 -9.10 4.07
CA ASP A 84 20.94 -9.21 5.14
C ASP A 84 22.04 -10.20 4.77
N THR A 85 23.06 -10.32 5.62
CA THR A 85 24.22 -11.18 5.36
C THR A 85 23.92 -12.68 5.48
N THR A 86 22.74 -13.07 5.98
CA THR A 86 22.35 -14.48 6.13
C THR A 86 21.70 -15.03 4.86
N GLN A 87 21.09 -14.16 4.07
CA GLN A 87 20.34 -14.54 2.87
C GLN A 87 21.27 -14.97 1.73
N LEU A 88 20.77 -15.82 0.82
CA LEU A 88 21.50 -16.30 -0.36
C LEU A 88 20.77 -15.87 -1.64
N GLY A 89 21.48 -15.21 -2.55
CA GLY A 89 20.96 -14.84 -3.86
C GLY A 89 21.35 -15.87 -4.91
N TRP A 90 20.47 -16.08 -5.87
CA TRP A 90 20.75 -16.84 -7.09
C TRP A 90 20.26 -16.08 -8.32
N GLU A 91 20.95 -16.27 -9.44
CA GLU A 91 20.62 -15.65 -10.71
C GLU A 91 20.78 -16.64 -11.86
N VAL A 92 19.87 -16.57 -12.83
CA VAL A 92 19.91 -17.27 -14.11
C VAL A 92 20.05 -16.23 -15.21
N ILE A 93 21.19 -16.23 -15.90
CA ILE A 93 21.48 -15.35 -17.03
C ILE A 93 21.57 -16.20 -18.30
N ALA A 94 20.58 -16.10 -19.18
CA ALA A 94 20.49 -16.93 -20.39
C ALA A 94 19.71 -16.24 -21.52
N SER A 95 19.58 -16.90 -22.68
CA SER A 95 18.69 -16.44 -23.75
C SER A 95 17.33 -17.13 -23.68
N LYS A 96 16.25 -16.42 -24.03
CA LYS A 96 14.92 -17.02 -24.23
C LYS A 96 14.94 -18.16 -25.26
N LYS A 97 15.87 -18.12 -26.21
CA LYS A 97 16.06 -19.18 -27.21
C LYS A 97 16.40 -20.51 -26.57
N ASP A 98 17.15 -20.49 -25.47
CA ASP A 98 17.52 -21.70 -24.71
C ASP A 98 16.30 -22.34 -24.02
N PHE A 99 15.20 -21.61 -23.93
CA PHE A 99 13.94 -22.05 -23.32
C PHE A 99 12.83 -22.28 -24.36
N GLY A 100 13.12 -22.18 -25.66
CA GLY A 100 12.12 -22.35 -26.72
C GLY A 100 11.29 -21.10 -27.01
N ASN A 101 11.77 -19.91 -26.63
CA ASN A 101 11.07 -18.62 -26.78
C ASN A 101 9.69 -18.59 -26.09
N THR A 102 9.59 -19.26 -24.95
CA THR A 102 8.38 -19.28 -24.13
C THR A 102 8.00 -17.89 -23.65
N ASN A 103 6.73 -17.71 -23.32
CA ASN A 103 6.28 -16.45 -22.74
C ASN A 103 6.89 -16.23 -21.34
N ILE A 104 6.81 -15.00 -20.84
CA ILE A 104 7.44 -14.60 -19.57
C ILE A 104 6.89 -15.35 -18.35
N HIS A 105 5.61 -15.73 -18.36
CA HIS A 105 4.97 -16.43 -17.25
C HIS A 105 5.51 -17.86 -17.15
N GLU A 106 5.53 -18.57 -18.28
CA GLU A 106 6.07 -19.93 -18.37
C GLU A 106 7.58 -19.95 -18.07
N LEU A 107 8.34 -18.97 -18.55
CA LEU A 107 9.77 -18.84 -18.23
C LEU A 107 9.98 -18.64 -16.72
N THR A 108 9.18 -17.77 -16.10
CA THR A 108 9.22 -17.50 -14.66
C THR A 108 8.91 -18.75 -13.86
N GLU A 109 7.81 -19.42 -14.18
CA GLU A 109 7.37 -20.67 -13.54
C GLU A 109 8.48 -21.74 -13.62
N ARG A 110 9.02 -22.00 -14.82
CA ARG A 110 10.11 -22.97 -15.02
C ARG A 110 11.36 -22.66 -14.19
N ILE A 111 11.75 -21.39 -14.07
CA ILE A 111 12.93 -21.00 -13.29
C ILE A 111 12.66 -21.13 -11.79
N CYS A 112 11.48 -20.69 -11.32
CA CYS A 112 11.09 -20.80 -9.92
C CYS A 112 10.92 -22.26 -9.50
N ASP A 113 10.32 -23.11 -10.33
CA ASP A 113 10.18 -24.54 -10.08
C ASP A 113 11.53 -25.25 -10.01
N ALA A 114 12.51 -24.83 -10.83
CA ALA A 114 13.87 -25.35 -10.75
C ALA A 114 14.54 -25.04 -9.41
N ALA A 115 14.40 -23.80 -8.92
CA ALA A 115 14.88 -23.40 -7.60
C ALA A 115 14.11 -24.13 -6.47
N ALA A 116 12.79 -24.24 -6.59
CA ALA A 116 11.93 -24.94 -5.64
C ALA A 116 12.28 -26.44 -5.56
N SER A 117 12.53 -27.10 -6.69
CA SER A 117 13.03 -28.47 -6.76
C SER A 117 14.36 -28.63 -6.02
N GLY A 118 15.26 -27.64 -6.14
CA GLY A 118 16.48 -27.59 -5.34
C GLY A 118 16.20 -27.55 -3.83
N LEU A 119 15.25 -26.74 -3.37
CA LEU A 119 14.84 -26.71 -1.96
C LEU A 119 14.19 -28.02 -1.50
N LYS A 120 13.41 -28.70 -2.36
CA LYS A 120 12.84 -30.03 -2.06
C LYS A 120 13.90 -31.07 -1.75
N ARG A 121 15.07 -30.98 -2.40
CA ARG A 121 16.22 -31.87 -2.11
C ARG A 121 16.81 -31.67 -0.70
N LEU A 122 16.54 -30.52 -0.07
CA LEU A 122 16.91 -30.27 1.33
C LEU A 122 15.85 -30.77 2.33
N GLY A 123 14.70 -31.27 1.85
CA GLY A 123 13.55 -31.64 2.68
C GLY A 123 12.53 -30.52 2.88
N ILE A 124 12.61 -29.44 2.10
CA ILE A 124 11.69 -28.31 2.17
C ILE A 124 10.68 -28.42 1.01
N ASP A 125 9.40 -28.66 1.30
CA ASP A 125 8.37 -28.77 0.25
C ASP A 125 8.00 -27.40 -0.31
N ALA A 126 8.89 -26.86 -1.14
CA ALA A 126 8.76 -25.54 -1.74
C ALA A 126 8.05 -25.62 -3.10
N GLU A 127 7.19 -24.64 -3.39
CA GLU A 127 6.50 -24.54 -4.67
C GLU A 127 6.48 -23.11 -5.21
N PHE A 128 6.35 -22.97 -6.53
CA PHE A 128 6.18 -21.68 -7.14
C PHE A 128 4.81 -21.10 -6.77
N ARG A 129 4.83 -19.87 -6.25
CA ARG A 129 3.66 -19.05 -5.98
C ARG A 129 3.59 -17.93 -7.01
N PRO A 130 2.66 -17.98 -7.99
CA PRO A 130 2.42 -16.86 -8.87
C PRO A 130 2.12 -15.57 -8.08
N ARG A 131 2.66 -14.41 -8.46
CA ARG A 131 3.32 -14.11 -9.74
C ARG A 131 4.85 -14.30 -9.74
N ASN A 132 5.53 -14.27 -8.60
CA ASN A 132 6.99 -14.14 -8.52
C ASN A 132 7.58 -14.52 -7.15
N ASP A 133 7.01 -15.51 -6.46
CA ASP A 133 7.50 -15.97 -5.16
C ASP A 133 7.69 -17.49 -5.16
N ILE A 134 8.49 -18.00 -4.23
CA ILE A 134 8.53 -19.41 -3.86
C ILE A 134 8.05 -19.50 -2.41
N GLU A 135 7.16 -20.44 -2.14
CA GLU A 135 6.54 -20.61 -0.83
C GLU A 135 6.62 -22.04 -0.28
N VAL A 136 6.46 -22.15 1.03
CA VAL A 136 6.35 -23.40 1.79
C VAL A 136 5.15 -23.22 2.72
N ASN A 137 4.15 -24.09 2.62
CA ASN A 137 2.93 -24.00 3.45
C ASN A 137 2.26 -22.62 3.42
N GLY A 138 2.22 -21.97 2.24
CA GLY A 138 1.66 -20.62 2.05
C GLY A 138 2.52 -19.46 2.55
N LYS A 139 3.71 -19.73 3.10
CA LYS A 139 4.68 -18.74 3.58
C LYS A 139 5.81 -18.56 2.58
N LYS A 140 6.14 -17.31 2.27
CA LYS A 140 7.20 -16.98 1.33
C LYS A 140 8.59 -17.35 1.88
N ILE A 141 9.34 -18.16 1.15
CA ILE A 141 10.75 -18.48 1.42
C ILE A 141 11.69 -17.82 0.41
N SER A 142 11.17 -17.44 -0.77
CA SER A 142 11.92 -16.69 -1.77
C SER A 142 11.09 -15.65 -2.49
N GLY A 143 11.68 -14.47 -2.72
CA GLY A 143 11.15 -13.49 -3.66
C GLY A 143 11.99 -13.47 -4.93
N THR A 144 11.32 -13.43 -6.08
CA THR A 144 11.98 -13.48 -7.39
C THR A 144 11.61 -12.30 -8.29
N GLY A 145 12.42 -12.09 -9.32
CA GLY A 145 12.20 -11.06 -10.32
C GLY A 145 13.24 -11.13 -11.44
N GLY A 146 13.01 -10.41 -12.53
CA GLY A 146 13.95 -10.43 -13.65
C GLY A 146 13.88 -9.19 -14.53
N VAL A 147 14.82 -9.12 -15.45
CA VAL A 147 14.98 -8.09 -16.48
C VAL A 147 15.41 -8.73 -17.80
N PHE A 148 15.06 -8.09 -18.90
CA PHE A 148 15.38 -8.54 -20.25
C PHE A 148 16.21 -7.50 -20.98
N ASP A 149 17.17 -7.97 -21.79
CA ASP A 149 17.92 -7.17 -22.75
C ASP A 149 17.92 -7.91 -24.09
N GLY A 150 17.04 -7.48 -25.00
CA GLY A 150 16.71 -8.24 -26.22
C GLY A 150 16.21 -9.65 -25.91
N ASP A 151 16.90 -10.66 -26.46
CA ASP A 151 16.61 -12.08 -26.24
C ASP A 151 17.27 -12.63 -24.97
N ALA A 152 18.17 -11.89 -24.33
CA ALA A 152 18.79 -12.29 -23.08
C ALA A 152 17.96 -11.85 -21.88
N PHE A 153 18.10 -12.56 -20.77
CA PHE A 153 17.45 -12.23 -19.51
C PHE A 153 18.37 -12.50 -18.34
N LEU A 154 18.13 -11.77 -17.26
CA LEU A 154 18.60 -12.07 -15.92
C LEU A 154 17.38 -12.27 -15.04
N TYR A 155 17.23 -13.46 -14.47
CA TYR A 155 16.18 -13.79 -13.53
C TYR A 155 16.80 -14.21 -12.22
N GLN A 156 16.36 -13.62 -11.11
CA GLN A 156 17.00 -13.78 -9.82
C GLN A 156 15.99 -14.10 -8.72
N GLY A 157 16.50 -14.69 -7.64
CA GLY A 157 15.74 -14.90 -6.42
C GLY A 157 16.59 -14.77 -5.16
N THR A 158 15.92 -14.43 -4.06
CA THR A 158 16.51 -14.35 -2.73
C THR A 158 16.00 -15.49 -1.88
N ILE A 159 16.86 -16.35 -1.35
CA ILE A 159 16.50 -17.40 -0.39
C ILE A 159 16.65 -16.84 1.02
N LEU A 160 15.55 -16.90 1.79
CA LEU A 160 15.55 -16.56 3.20
C LEU A 160 16.18 -17.71 4.00
N VAL A 161 17.40 -17.53 4.50
CA VAL A 161 18.13 -18.60 5.22
C VAL A 161 17.95 -18.49 6.73
N ASP A 162 18.22 -17.32 7.33
CA ASP A 162 18.01 -17.00 8.76
C ASP A 162 17.54 -15.53 8.91
N PHE A 163 16.37 -15.25 8.35
CA PHE A 163 15.92 -13.90 8.00
C PHE A 163 15.45 -13.05 9.18
N ASN A 164 15.97 -11.81 9.30
CA ASN A 164 15.50 -10.84 10.28
C ASN A 164 14.37 -9.93 9.72
N ALA A 165 13.12 -10.35 9.92
CA ALA A 165 11.95 -9.58 9.49
C ALA A 165 11.84 -8.18 10.11
N GLU A 166 12.34 -7.97 11.33
CA GLU A 166 12.25 -6.68 12.02
C GLU A 166 13.16 -5.63 11.35
N ALA A 167 14.39 -6.01 11.01
CA ALA A 167 15.33 -5.14 10.31
C ALA A 167 14.79 -4.71 8.94
N MET A 168 14.18 -5.65 8.19
CA MET A 168 13.50 -5.32 6.93
C MET A 168 12.38 -4.29 7.14
N LEU A 169 11.46 -4.52 8.08
CA LEU A 169 10.33 -3.63 8.29
C LEU A 169 10.77 -2.22 8.70
N LYS A 170 11.88 -2.11 9.44
CA LYS A 170 12.48 -0.83 9.83
C LYS A 170 13.27 -0.17 8.70
N ALA A 171 13.93 -0.94 7.84
CA ALA A 171 14.67 -0.41 6.69
C ALA A 171 13.74 0.09 5.59
N LEU A 172 12.60 -0.57 5.37
CA LEU A 172 11.64 -0.23 4.33
C LEU A 172 10.52 0.69 4.87
N ARG A 173 9.98 1.57 4.02
CA ARG A 173 8.83 2.45 4.31
C ARG A 173 7.51 1.71 4.15
N ILE A 174 7.37 0.62 4.90
CA ILE A 174 6.14 -0.16 5.02
C ILE A 174 5.18 0.57 5.99
N PRO A 175 3.84 0.51 5.79
CA PRO A 175 2.87 1.22 6.64
C PRO A 175 3.11 0.98 8.14
N THR A 176 2.96 2.04 8.93
CA THR A 176 3.30 2.08 10.37
C THR A 176 2.54 1.06 11.21
N GLU A 177 1.34 0.65 10.78
CA GLU A 177 0.54 -0.40 11.40
C GLU A 177 1.30 -1.74 11.46
N LYS A 178 2.16 -2.00 10.47
CA LYS A 178 3.02 -3.20 10.39
C LYS A 178 4.24 -3.15 11.32
N LEU A 179 4.55 -1.99 11.90
CA LEU A 179 5.64 -1.83 12.88
C LEU A 179 5.21 -2.10 14.33
N THR A 180 3.91 -2.27 14.58
CA THR A 180 3.41 -2.71 15.89
C THR A 180 3.81 -4.16 16.17
N ALA A 181 3.80 -4.61 17.44
CA ALA A 181 4.07 -6.01 17.78
C ALA A 181 3.14 -6.99 17.03
N LYS A 182 1.87 -6.60 16.85
CA LYS A 182 0.89 -7.37 16.05
C LYS A 182 1.26 -7.39 14.56
N GLY A 183 1.72 -6.26 14.02
CA GLY A 183 2.19 -6.13 12.65
C GLY A 183 3.47 -6.95 12.36
N LEU A 184 4.40 -6.95 13.30
CA LEU A 184 5.62 -7.78 13.27
C LEU A 184 5.29 -9.27 13.25
N ASN A 185 4.37 -9.71 14.12
CA ASN A 185 3.92 -11.10 14.13
C ASN A 185 3.23 -11.47 12.81
N SER A 186 2.35 -10.62 12.29
CA SER A 186 1.71 -10.84 10.98
C SER A 186 2.71 -10.87 9.82
N ALA A 187 3.80 -10.11 9.87
CA ALA A 187 4.87 -10.19 8.87
C ALA A 187 5.63 -11.52 8.97
N LYS A 188 5.96 -11.97 10.19
CA LYS A 188 6.61 -13.26 10.46
C LYS A 188 5.72 -14.45 10.09
N GLU A 189 4.40 -14.31 10.15
CA GLU A 189 3.46 -15.38 9.75
C GLU A 189 3.40 -15.57 8.22
N ARG A 190 3.84 -14.58 7.42
CA ARG A 190 3.76 -14.61 5.94
C ARG A 190 5.07 -15.02 5.26
N VAL A 191 6.17 -15.08 5.99
CA VAL A 191 7.49 -15.48 5.48
C VAL A 191 8.02 -16.65 6.31
N THR A 192 8.92 -17.44 5.72
CA THR A 192 9.64 -18.50 6.43
C THR A 192 11.09 -18.52 5.94
N SER A 193 11.94 -19.27 6.65
CA SER A 193 13.35 -19.41 6.31
C SER A 193 13.77 -20.87 6.26
N ILE A 194 14.90 -21.17 5.62
CA ILE A 194 15.48 -22.52 5.61
C ILE A 194 15.66 -23.06 7.04
N LYS A 195 16.14 -22.21 7.95
CA LYS A 195 16.34 -22.58 9.36
C LYS A 195 15.03 -22.92 10.06
N ASP A 196 13.96 -22.18 9.79
CA ASP A 196 12.65 -22.42 10.40
C ASP A 196 12.01 -23.71 9.88
N GLU A 197 12.10 -23.97 8.57
CA GLU A 197 11.52 -25.17 7.95
C GLU A 197 12.30 -26.45 8.28
N LEU A 198 13.63 -26.37 8.43
CA LEU A 198 14.46 -27.54 8.75
C LEU A 198 14.69 -27.75 10.25
N GLY A 199 14.46 -26.73 11.08
CA GLY A 199 14.80 -26.71 12.51
C GLY A 199 16.31 -26.61 12.81
N TYR A 200 17.15 -26.50 11.78
CA TYR A 200 18.59 -26.27 11.89
C TYR A 200 19.10 -25.44 10.71
N LEU A 201 20.27 -24.83 10.84
CA LEU A 201 20.89 -24.03 9.79
C LEU A 201 21.91 -24.88 8.99
N PRO A 202 21.59 -25.31 7.75
CA PRO A 202 22.57 -25.99 6.90
C PRO A 202 23.67 -25.03 6.42
N SER A 203 24.81 -25.58 5.97
CA SER A 203 25.86 -24.77 5.34
C SER A 203 25.38 -24.18 4.01
N LEU A 204 25.90 -23.00 3.66
CA LEU A 204 25.58 -22.36 2.39
C LEU A 204 25.96 -23.24 1.19
N ASP A 205 27.07 -23.98 1.26
CA ASP A 205 27.48 -24.91 0.21
C ASP A 205 26.44 -26.01 -0.02
N LYS A 206 25.86 -26.56 1.07
CA LYS A 206 24.78 -27.56 0.96
C LYS A 206 23.53 -26.97 0.29
N ILE A 207 23.19 -25.71 0.60
CA ILE A 207 22.07 -25.01 -0.04
C ILE A 207 22.36 -24.78 -1.53
N LYS A 208 23.56 -24.29 -1.87
CA LYS A 208 24.00 -24.06 -3.25
C LYS A 208 24.01 -25.35 -4.06
N ASP A 209 24.55 -26.45 -3.51
CA ASP A 209 24.59 -27.76 -4.16
C ASP A 209 23.18 -28.28 -4.49
N ALA A 210 22.23 -28.09 -3.58
CA ALA A 210 20.83 -28.47 -3.80
C ALA A 210 20.18 -27.64 -4.93
N LEU A 211 20.40 -26.32 -4.95
CA LEU A 211 19.94 -25.44 -6.03
C LEU A 211 20.59 -25.78 -7.37
N ILE A 212 21.90 -26.05 -7.39
CA ILE A 212 22.65 -26.51 -8.57
C ILE A 212 22.01 -27.77 -9.14
N ALA A 213 21.68 -28.75 -8.29
CA ALA A 213 21.03 -29.98 -8.72
C ALA A 213 19.62 -29.71 -9.31
N GLY A 214 18.85 -28.82 -8.67
CA GLY A 214 17.53 -28.40 -9.15
C GLY A 214 17.58 -27.75 -10.54
N PHE A 215 18.48 -26.79 -10.73
CA PHE A 215 18.68 -26.13 -12.04
C PHE A 215 19.24 -27.08 -13.11
N ALA A 216 20.20 -27.93 -12.76
CA ALA A 216 20.81 -28.88 -13.70
C ALA A 216 19.77 -29.86 -14.27
N GLU A 217 18.90 -30.39 -13.40
CA GLU A 217 17.82 -31.30 -13.80
C GLU A 217 16.75 -30.57 -14.62
N ALA A 218 16.20 -29.47 -14.09
CA ALA A 218 15.08 -28.76 -14.72
C ALA A 218 15.43 -28.19 -16.11
N PHE A 219 16.68 -27.76 -16.31
CA PHE A 219 17.13 -27.23 -17.59
C PHE A 219 17.84 -28.27 -18.46
N SER A 220 18.05 -29.50 -17.97
CA SER A 220 18.81 -30.56 -18.66
C SER A 220 20.22 -30.09 -19.08
N ILE A 221 20.91 -29.42 -18.15
CA ILE A 221 22.23 -28.81 -18.34
C ILE A 221 23.28 -29.43 -17.42
N LYS A 222 24.55 -29.25 -17.79
CA LYS A 222 25.68 -29.48 -16.89
C LYS A 222 26.25 -28.14 -16.44
N LEU A 223 26.37 -27.94 -15.13
CA LEU A 223 26.95 -26.72 -14.56
C LEU A 223 28.44 -26.93 -14.28
N GLU A 224 29.27 -26.04 -14.81
CA GLU A 224 30.72 -26.07 -14.63
C GLU A 224 31.19 -24.80 -13.92
N LYS A 225 31.98 -24.96 -12.86
CA LYS A 225 32.56 -23.82 -12.13
C LYS A 225 33.43 -22.99 -13.07
N GLY A 226 33.20 -21.68 -13.07
CA GLY A 226 33.97 -20.72 -13.84
C GLY A 226 34.13 -19.39 -13.12
N GLY A 227 34.83 -18.46 -13.77
CA GLY A 227 34.97 -17.08 -13.32
C GLY A 227 34.49 -16.09 -14.38
N LEU A 228 34.66 -14.80 -14.09
CA LEU A 228 34.45 -13.73 -15.06
C LEU A 228 35.48 -13.84 -16.20
N THR A 229 35.06 -13.57 -17.43
CA THR A 229 35.99 -13.44 -18.57
C THR A 229 36.76 -12.12 -18.50
N GLY A 230 37.80 -11.96 -19.33
CA GLY A 230 38.55 -10.71 -19.41
C GLY A 230 37.69 -9.53 -19.86
N GLU A 231 36.76 -9.77 -20.79
CA GLU A 231 35.79 -8.78 -21.27
C GLU A 231 34.79 -8.39 -20.18
N GLU A 232 34.26 -9.37 -19.43
CA GLU A 232 33.35 -9.11 -18.30
C GLU A 232 34.05 -8.32 -17.21
N LEU A 233 35.30 -8.67 -16.87
CA LEU A 233 36.08 -7.96 -15.86
C LEU A 233 36.39 -6.52 -16.30
N SER A 234 36.76 -6.33 -17.57
CA SER A 234 37.01 -5.00 -18.14
C SER A 234 35.74 -4.14 -18.08
N SER A 235 34.60 -4.70 -18.49
CA SER A 235 33.32 -4.01 -18.47
C SER A 235 32.83 -3.71 -17.05
N TYR A 236 33.10 -4.59 -16.09
CA TYR A 236 32.85 -4.35 -14.67
C TYR A 236 33.65 -3.15 -14.16
N ASN A 237 34.96 -3.11 -14.43
CA ASN A 237 35.85 -2.04 -13.98
C ASN A 237 35.46 -0.68 -14.57
N GLU A 238 34.94 -0.63 -15.79
CA GLU A 238 34.45 0.60 -16.42
C GLU A 238 33.16 1.14 -15.77
N LYS A 239 32.33 0.25 -15.20
CA LYS A 239 30.97 0.59 -14.75
C LYS A 239 30.82 0.74 -13.24
N ILE A 240 31.70 0.15 -12.45
CA ILE A 240 31.55 0.08 -10.99
C ILE A 240 31.36 1.47 -10.35
N ASP A 241 32.08 2.48 -10.83
CA ASP A 241 31.95 3.85 -10.33
C ASP A 241 30.58 4.47 -10.64
N TYR A 242 29.98 4.12 -11.78
CA TYR A 242 28.63 4.54 -12.12
C TYR A 242 27.59 3.93 -11.16
N PHE A 243 27.68 2.63 -10.86
CA PHE A 243 26.76 1.94 -9.94
C PHE A 243 26.98 2.31 -8.46
N LYS A 244 28.16 2.85 -8.11
CA LYS A 244 28.42 3.52 -6.82
C LYS A 244 27.87 4.95 -6.77
N SER A 245 27.66 5.58 -7.93
CA SER A 245 27.32 6.99 -8.01
C SER A 245 25.88 7.29 -7.59
N LYS A 246 25.66 8.51 -7.10
CA LYS A 246 24.31 9.05 -6.90
C LYS A 246 23.52 9.12 -8.20
N LYS A 247 24.20 9.26 -9.36
CA LYS A 247 23.55 9.30 -10.68
C LYS A 247 22.80 8.01 -10.99
N TRP A 248 23.27 6.86 -10.50
CA TRP A 248 22.58 5.58 -10.61
C TRP A 248 21.56 5.38 -9.47
N ILE A 249 22.01 5.49 -8.22
CA ILE A 249 21.17 5.20 -7.03
C ILE A 249 19.91 6.08 -7.05
N TYR A 250 20.08 7.36 -7.38
CA TYR A 250 19.02 8.36 -7.51
C TYR A 250 18.76 8.69 -8.98
N SER A 251 18.87 7.73 -9.91
CA SER A 251 18.56 7.95 -11.34
C SER A 251 17.08 8.22 -11.58
N VAL A 252 16.21 7.57 -10.80
CA VAL A 252 14.79 7.88 -10.70
C VAL A 252 14.62 8.77 -9.48
N GLN A 253 14.66 10.07 -9.73
CA GLN A 253 14.15 11.07 -8.81
C GLN A 253 12.74 11.38 -9.27
N GLU A 254 11.85 11.61 -8.31
CA GLU A 254 10.65 12.31 -8.69
C GLU A 254 11.09 13.70 -9.19
N PRO A 255 10.56 14.20 -10.32
CA PRO A 255 10.27 15.62 -10.34
C PRO A 255 9.43 15.91 -9.08
N SER A 256 9.40 17.11 -8.54
CA SER A 256 8.71 17.41 -7.26
C SER A 256 7.17 17.14 -7.23
N ASP A 257 6.66 16.37 -8.19
CA ASP A 257 5.45 15.55 -8.24
C ASP A 257 5.14 14.93 -6.88
N LYS A 258 4.28 15.62 -6.13
CA LYS A 258 3.75 15.16 -4.86
C LYS A 258 3.01 13.84 -5.07
N ILE A 259 3.66 12.71 -4.79
CA ILE A 259 2.91 11.48 -4.53
C ILE A 259 2.09 11.71 -3.27
N GLN A 260 0.78 11.55 -3.45
CA GLN A 260 -0.21 11.78 -2.42
C GLN A 260 -1.01 10.51 -2.21
N SER A 261 -1.50 10.32 -0.99
CA SER A 261 -2.44 9.24 -0.68
C SER A 261 -3.85 9.81 -0.59
N VAL A 262 -4.80 9.17 -1.25
CA VAL A 262 -6.23 9.38 -1.02
C VAL A 262 -6.84 8.16 -0.34
N SER A 263 -7.77 8.39 0.58
CA SER A 263 -8.45 7.32 1.30
C SER A 263 -9.95 7.53 1.42
N SER A 264 -10.68 6.42 1.49
CA SER A 264 -12.12 6.40 1.75
C SER A 264 -12.48 5.25 2.69
N VAL A 265 -13.65 5.39 3.33
CA VAL A 265 -14.31 4.35 4.10
C VAL A 265 -15.73 4.20 3.58
N TYR A 266 -16.19 2.95 3.45
CA TYR A 266 -17.50 2.60 2.93
C TYR A 266 -18.04 1.43 3.75
N LYS A 267 -19.18 1.61 4.42
CA LYS A 267 -19.79 0.57 5.26
C LYS A 267 -21.18 0.21 4.73
N LYS A 268 -21.54 -1.06 4.89
CA LYS A 268 -22.83 -1.67 4.57
C LYS A 268 -23.01 -2.93 5.44
N ASP A 269 -24.20 -3.53 5.39
CA ASP A 269 -24.55 -4.74 6.16
C ASP A 269 -23.50 -5.86 6.03
N GLY A 270 -22.97 -6.09 4.83
CA GLY A 270 -21.96 -7.12 4.58
C GLY A 270 -20.51 -6.78 4.95
N GLY A 271 -20.25 -5.58 5.47
CA GLY A 271 -18.92 -5.19 5.94
C GLY A 271 -18.50 -3.75 5.62
N LEU A 272 -17.40 -3.34 6.24
CA LEU A 272 -16.63 -2.11 6.07
C LEU A 272 -15.56 -2.38 5.02
N ILE A 273 -15.48 -1.52 4.01
CA ILE A 273 -14.42 -1.45 3.02
C ILE A 273 -13.66 -0.13 3.24
N ARG A 274 -12.33 -0.21 3.30
CA ARG A 274 -11.42 0.93 3.39
C ARG A 274 -10.49 0.90 2.20
N ILE A 275 -10.39 2.02 1.51
CA ILE A 275 -9.50 2.18 0.36
C ILE A 275 -8.40 3.17 0.74
N ASN A 276 -7.16 2.84 0.42
CA ASN A 276 -6.04 3.77 0.41
C ASN A 276 -5.31 3.64 -0.93
N LEU A 277 -5.29 4.71 -1.73
CA LEU A 277 -4.58 4.76 -2.99
C LEU A 277 -3.43 5.76 -2.90
N LYS A 278 -2.20 5.31 -3.17
CA LYS A 278 -1.12 6.22 -3.53
C LYS A 278 -1.28 6.59 -4.98
N VAL A 279 -1.25 7.88 -5.29
CA VAL A 279 -1.44 8.40 -6.64
C VAL A 279 -0.34 9.36 -7.02
N ASN A 280 0.02 9.37 -8.31
CA ASN A 280 0.77 10.46 -8.89
C ASN A 280 -0.23 11.45 -9.50
N VAL A 281 -0.36 12.63 -8.89
CA VAL A 281 -1.37 13.63 -9.27
C VAL A 281 -1.11 14.21 -10.65
N GLN A 282 0.16 14.44 -11.01
CA GLN A 282 0.51 15.04 -12.31
C GLN A 282 0.25 14.09 -13.47
N ARG A 283 0.64 12.83 -13.32
CA ARG A 283 0.42 11.79 -14.33
C ARG A 283 -0.99 11.20 -14.29
N ARG A 284 -1.78 11.56 -13.27
CA ARG A 284 -3.11 11.01 -12.98
C ARG A 284 -3.14 9.48 -13.03
N ILE A 285 -2.22 8.83 -12.32
CA ILE A 285 -2.14 7.36 -12.22
C ILE A 285 -2.16 6.88 -10.78
N VAL A 286 -2.74 5.71 -10.54
CA VAL A 286 -2.64 4.96 -9.28
C VAL A 286 -1.28 4.29 -9.21
N LYS A 287 -0.52 4.52 -8.15
CA LYS A 287 0.79 3.88 -7.93
C LYS A 287 0.70 2.63 -7.08
N GLN A 288 -0.24 2.62 -6.14
CA GLN A 288 -0.48 1.49 -5.26
C GLN A 288 -1.88 1.61 -4.67
N GLY A 289 -2.62 0.50 -4.60
CA GLY A 289 -3.86 0.40 -3.83
C GLY A 289 -3.67 -0.50 -2.60
N LEU A 290 -4.41 -0.20 -1.54
CA LEU A 290 -4.61 -1.04 -0.38
C LEU A 290 -6.10 -1.04 -0.03
N ILE A 291 -6.70 -2.22 -0.03
CA ILE A 291 -8.11 -2.46 0.26
C ILE A 291 -8.18 -3.32 1.51
N THR A 292 -8.80 -2.78 2.57
CA THR A 292 -8.93 -3.47 3.86
C THR A 292 -10.34 -3.38 4.39
N GLY A 293 -10.72 -4.21 5.35
CA GLY A 293 -12.10 -4.24 5.81
C GLY A 293 -12.46 -5.45 6.65
N ASP A 294 -13.72 -5.51 7.07
CA ASP A 294 -14.34 -6.65 7.77
C ASP A 294 -15.38 -7.38 6.88
N PHE A 295 -15.12 -7.43 5.58
CA PHE A 295 -15.96 -8.10 4.58
C PHE A 295 -15.54 -9.55 4.29
N PHE A 296 -16.49 -10.36 3.82
CA PHE A 296 -16.22 -11.70 3.30
C PHE A 296 -16.08 -11.69 1.77
N ILE A 297 -14.98 -12.23 1.27
CA ILE A 297 -14.76 -12.45 -0.16
C ILE A 297 -13.94 -13.71 -0.40
N ASN A 298 -14.41 -14.58 -1.29
CA ASN A 298 -13.76 -15.83 -1.66
C ASN A 298 -13.53 -15.88 -3.19
N PRO A 299 -12.30 -16.18 -3.65
CA PRO A 299 -11.12 -16.53 -2.86
C PRO A 299 -10.49 -15.32 -2.15
N SER A 300 -9.88 -15.54 -0.97
CA SER A 300 -9.29 -14.44 -0.18
C SER A 300 -8.20 -13.65 -0.93
N ARG A 301 -7.54 -14.28 -1.91
CA ARG A 301 -6.56 -13.63 -2.81
C ARG A 301 -7.17 -12.59 -3.75
N PHE A 302 -8.50 -12.58 -3.92
CA PHE A 302 -9.18 -11.69 -4.87
C PHE A 302 -8.82 -10.21 -4.65
N VAL A 303 -8.77 -9.78 -3.38
CA VAL A 303 -8.47 -8.38 -3.02
C VAL A 303 -7.05 -8.00 -3.46
N LEU A 304 -6.08 -8.90 -3.25
CA LEU A 304 -4.69 -8.69 -3.65
C LEU A 304 -4.55 -8.60 -5.17
N ASP A 305 -5.29 -9.46 -5.89
CA ASP A 305 -5.29 -9.45 -7.35
C ASP A 305 -5.96 -8.16 -7.90
N LEU A 306 -7.00 -7.65 -7.24
CA LEU A 306 -7.64 -6.37 -7.57
C LEU A 306 -6.71 -5.18 -7.31
N GLU A 307 -6.01 -5.15 -6.16
CA GLU A 307 -4.99 -4.13 -5.86
C GLU A 307 -3.89 -4.11 -6.92
N ALA A 308 -3.45 -5.29 -7.37
CA ALA A 308 -2.47 -5.44 -8.43
C ALA A 308 -3.01 -4.96 -9.79
N ALA A 309 -4.28 -5.20 -10.10
CA ALA A 309 -4.92 -4.72 -11.32
C ALA A 309 -5.03 -3.19 -11.38
N LEU A 310 -5.20 -2.54 -10.22
CA LEU A 310 -5.25 -1.07 -10.13
C LEU A 310 -3.87 -0.41 -10.18
N LYS A 311 -2.78 -1.16 -10.00
CA LYS A 311 -1.42 -0.60 -10.00
C LYS A 311 -1.03 -0.07 -11.38
N ASP A 312 -0.50 1.15 -11.41
CA ASP A 312 -0.13 1.93 -12.59
C ASP A 312 -1.30 2.21 -13.56
N ALA A 313 -2.54 1.97 -13.12
CA ALA A 313 -3.73 2.35 -13.87
C ALA A 313 -3.88 3.88 -13.94
N ALA A 314 -4.30 4.40 -15.10
CA ALA A 314 -4.78 5.77 -15.20
C ALA A 314 -6.02 5.95 -14.30
N LEU A 315 -6.10 7.05 -13.54
CA LEU A 315 -7.19 7.31 -12.59
C LEU A 315 -8.56 7.28 -13.26
N GLU A 316 -8.65 7.79 -14.49
CA GLU A 316 -9.86 7.74 -15.33
C GLU A 316 -10.30 6.32 -15.70
N ASN A 317 -9.38 5.36 -15.73
CA ASN A 317 -9.65 3.96 -16.07
C ASN A 317 -9.77 3.04 -14.85
N ALA A 318 -9.42 3.52 -13.65
CA ALA A 318 -9.37 2.70 -12.44
C ALA A 318 -10.73 2.05 -12.11
N ILE A 319 -11.83 2.79 -12.29
CA ILE A 319 -13.18 2.28 -12.07
C ILE A 319 -13.53 1.18 -13.07
N ALA A 320 -13.31 1.42 -14.36
CA ALA A 320 -13.57 0.44 -15.42
C ALA A 320 -12.71 -0.82 -15.26
N ILE A 321 -11.47 -0.69 -14.80
CA ILE A 321 -10.60 -1.82 -14.48
C ILE A 321 -11.18 -2.64 -13.33
N ALA A 322 -11.63 -2.01 -12.25
CA ALA A 322 -12.25 -2.72 -11.13
C ALA A 322 -13.53 -3.44 -11.56
N GLU A 323 -14.41 -2.76 -12.31
CA GLU A 323 -15.64 -3.35 -12.86
C GLU A 323 -15.36 -4.62 -13.67
N ARG A 324 -14.48 -4.50 -14.66
CA ARG A 324 -14.08 -5.64 -15.50
C ARG A 324 -13.48 -6.77 -14.67
N PHE A 325 -12.64 -6.44 -13.69
CA PHE A 325 -12.01 -7.43 -12.82
C PHE A 325 -13.04 -8.25 -12.03
N PHE A 326 -14.05 -7.59 -11.45
CA PHE A 326 -15.15 -8.28 -10.76
C PHE A 326 -15.99 -9.14 -11.72
N ASP A 327 -16.25 -8.66 -12.94
CA ASP A 327 -17.05 -9.39 -13.93
C ASP A 327 -16.36 -10.63 -14.50
N GLU A 328 -15.03 -10.57 -14.64
CA GLU A 328 -14.20 -11.69 -15.10
C GLU A 328 -13.98 -12.75 -14.01
N LYS A 329 -13.71 -12.32 -12.77
CA LYS A 329 -13.27 -13.22 -11.69
C LYS A 329 -14.41 -13.72 -10.81
N ARG A 330 -15.55 -13.01 -10.77
CA ARG A 330 -16.81 -13.41 -10.11
C ARG A 330 -16.62 -14.04 -8.72
N PRO A 331 -16.10 -13.28 -7.74
CA PRO A 331 -15.87 -13.81 -6.41
C PRO A 331 -17.20 -14.06 -5.69
N GLU A 332 -17.18 -14.99 -4.74
CA GLU A 332 -18.28 -15.16 -3.79
C GLU A 332 -18.16 -14.10 -2.69
N MET A 333 -19.26 -13.43 -2.38
CA MET A 333 -19.34 -12.39 -1.34
C MET A 333 -20.61 -12.58 -0.52
N LEU A 334 -20.59 -12.16 0.74
CA LEU A 334 -21.76 -12.17 1.62
C LEU A 334 -22.27 -10.75 1.82
N GLN A 335 -23.51 -10.49 1.42
CA GLN A 335 -24.21 -9.20 1.63
C GLN A 335 -23.54 -7.96 1.01
N LEU A 336 -22.43 -8.13 0.29
CA LEU A 336 -21.79 -7.12 -0.53
C LEU A 336 -21.83 -7.51 -2.01
N THR A 337 -21.71 -6.50 -2.85
CA THR A 337 -21.70 -6.57 -4.31
C THR A 337 -20.43 -5.92 -4.84
N LYS A 338 -20.10 -6.16 -6.12
CA LYS A 338 -18.95 -5.49 -6.77
C LYS A 338 -19.04 -3.96 -6.68
N TYR A 339 -20.26 -3.43 -6.66
CA TYR A 339 -20.51 -1.99 -6.67
C TYR A 339 -20.15 -1.32 -5.35
N ASP A 340 -20.21 -2.03 -4.24
CA ASP A 340 -19.78 -1.51 -2.94
C ASP A 340 -18.26 -1.21 -2.96
N PHE A 341 -17.47 -2.09 -3.58
CA PHE A 341 -16.03 -1.87 -3.79
C PHE A 341 -15.76 -0.75 -4.80
N ILE A 342 -16.47 -0.73 -5.93
CA ILE A 342 -16.32 0.30 -6.96
C ILE A 342 -16.62 1.69 -6.38
N ASN A 343 -17.67 1.81 -5.58
CA ASN A 343 -18.04 3.06 -4.93
C ASN A 343 -17.02 3.49 -3.88
N ALA A 344 -16.48 2.55 -3.10
CA ALA A 344 -15.39 2.85 -2.19
C ALA A 344 -14.16 3.41 -2.94
N ILE A 345 -13.78 2.82 -4.07
CA ILE A 345 -12.66 3.29 -4.91
C ILE A 345 -12.97 4.68 -5.49
N LYS A 346 -14.19 4.88 -5.99
CA LYS A 346 -14.65 6.16 -6.55
C LYS A 346 -14.54 7.29 -5.53
N LEU A 347 -15.05 7.07 -4.31
CA LEU A 347 -14.97 8.04 -3.21
C LEU A 347 -13.53 8.43 -2.86
N ALA A 348 -12.57 7.51 -2.98
CA ALA A 348 -11.16 7.84 -2.76
C ALA A 348 -10.61 8.70 -3.92
N ILE A 349 -10.89 8.35 -5.17
CA ILE A 349 -10.38 9.06 -6.35
C ILE A 349 -10.95 10.50 -6.42
N GLU A 350 -12.23 10.69 -6.11
CA GLU A 350 -12.89 12.00 -6.14
C GLU A 350 -12.25 13.04 -5.21
N LYS A 351 -11.58 12.60 -4.12
CA LYS A 351 -10.87 13.51 -3.21
C LYS A 351 -9.75 14.30 -3.89
N LEU A 352 -9.22 13.81 -5.01
CA LEU A 352 -8.23 14.54 -5.81
C LEU A 352 -8.81 15.80 -6.44
N ASP A 353 -10.10 15.79 -6.77
CA ASP A 353 -10.76 16.93 -7.39
C ASP A 353 -11.08 18.04 -6.37
N TYR A 354 -11.01 17.75 -5.07
CA TYR A 354 -11.22 18.75 -4.01
C TYR A 354 -10.10 19.81 -3.97
N SER A 355 -8.96 19.51 -4.60
CA SER A 355 -7.89 20.48 -4.84
C SER A 355 -8.37 21.71 -5.62
N ARG A 356 -9.38 21.57 -6.49
CA ARG A 356 -10.03 22.67 -7.21
C ARG A 356 -10.79 23.63 -6.28
N LEU A 357 -11.20 23.14 -5.11
CA LEU A 357 -11.83 23.92 -4.05
C LEU A 357 -10.79 24.50 -3.06
N GLY A 358 -9.49 24.30 -3.31
CA GLY A 358 -8.41 24.73 -2.40
C GLY A 358 -8.15 23.77 -1.24
N ILE A 359 -8.77 22.59 -1.24
CA ILE A 359 -8.62 21.57 -0.20
C ILE A 359 -7.44 20.67 -0.57
N LYS A 360 -6.43 20.58 0.29
CA LYS A 360 -5.27 19.70 0.07
C LYS A 360 -5.69 18.24 0.28
N THR A 361 -4.97 17.31 -0.33
CA THR A 361 -5.30 15.89 -0.28
C THR A 361 -5.27 15.30 1.14
N ASP A 362 -4.34 15.75 1.99
CA ASP A 362 -4.30 15.34 3.41
C ASP A 362 -5.56 15.78 4.16
N ASP A 363 -6.06 17.00 3.88
CA ASP A 363 -7.30 17.52 4.43
C ASP A 363 -8.51 16.77 3.86
N ALA A 364 -8.51 16.46 2.55
CA ALA A 364 -9.58 15.73 1.88
C ALA A 364 -9.79 14.32 2.46
N ASN A 365 -8.72 13.68 2.94
CA ASN A 365 -8.82 12.38 3.61
C ASN A 365 -9.61 12.45 4.94
N SER A 366 -9.70 13.63 5.55
CA SER A 366 -10.48 13.86 6.77
C SER A 366 -11.97 14.17 6.50
N LEU A 367 -12.42 14.07 5.24
CA LEU A 367 -13.80 14.32 4.85
C LEU A 367 -14.52 13.01 4.57
N PHE A 368 -15.70 12.85 5.18
CA PHE A 368 -16.67 11.80 4.87
C PHE A 368 -17.87 12.44 4.19
N LEU A 369 -18.10 12.06 2.94
CA LEU A 369 -19.16 12.61 2.12
C LEU A 369 -20.38 11.70 2.17
N ILE A 370 -21.54 12.29 2.45
CA ILE A 370 -22.84 11.63 2.54
C ILE A 370 -23.68 12.20 1.40
N ILE A 371 -23.87 11.43 0.33
CA ILE A 371 -24.66 11.82 -0.84
C ILE A 371 -25.56 10.65 -1.22
N GLU A 372 -26.80 10.98 -1.60
CA GLU A 372 -27.80 10.01 -2.02
C GLU A 372 -27.60 9.43 -3.43
N PRO A 373 -27.97 8.16 -3.65
CA PRO A 373 -28.35 7.20 -2.62
C PRO A 373 -27.13 6.83 -1.75
N TYR A 374 -27.30 6.82 -0.43
CA TYR A 374 -26.22 6.49 0.50
C TYR A 374 -26.51 5.18 1.26
N PRO A 375 -25.59 4.19 1.26
CA PRO A 375 -24.35 4.17 0.49
C PRO A 375 -24.63 3.93 -0.99
N LEU A 376 -23.81 4.54 -1.87
CA LEU A 376 -23.97 4.55 -3.33
C LEU A 376 -24.42 3.18 -3.87
N THR A 377 -25.54 3.16 -4.60
CA THR A 377 -25.99 2.02 -5.42
C THR A 377 -25.74 2.32 -6.91
N PRO A 378 -25.42 1.30 -7.73
CA PRO A 378 -25.06 1.48 -9.14
C PRO A 378 -26.28 1.65 -10.07
N PRO A 379 -26.11 2.22 -11.27
CA PRO A 379 -25.82 3.61 -11.50
C PRO A 379 -27.06 4.33 -12.06
N SER A 380 -27.45 5.46 -11.46
CA SER A 380 -28.17 6.50 -12.22
C SER A 380 -27.13 7.45 -12.83
N PRO A 381 -27.14 7.69 -14.16
CA PRO A 381 -26.23 8.62 -14.83
C PRO A 381 -26.55 10.10 -14.59
N GLN A 382 -27.36 10.45 -13.60
CA GLN A 382 -27.84 11.82 -13.40
C GLN A 382 -27.81 12.23 -11.92
N ARG A 383 -27.33 13.46 -11.69
CA ARG A 383 -27.14 14.23 -10.44
C ARG A 383 -25.70 14.12 -9.91
N GLY A 384 -24.86 15.14 -9.92
CA GLY A 384 -25.13 16.57 -9.77
C GLY A 384 -25.15 16.98 -8.29
N GLU A 385 -24.45 16.27 -7.40
CA GLU A 385 -24.18 16.74 -6.03
C GLU A 385 -22.77 16.30 -5.60
N GLY A 386 -21.74 16.97 -6.12
CA GLY A 386 -20.37 16.80 -5.59
C GLY A 386 -20.18 17.53 -4.25
N LEU A 387 -19.02 17.38 -3.60
CA LEU A 387 -18.66 18.12 -2.37
C LEU A 387 -19.00 19.63 -2.47
N ASN A 388 -18.76 20.25 -3.63
CA ASN A 388 -19.06 21.67 -3.86
C ASN A 388 -20.56 22.02 -3.67
N GLU A 389 -21.45 21.14 -4.11
CA GLU A 389 -22.91 21.38 -4.10
C GLU A 389 -23.48 21.18 -2.70
N VAL A 390 -22.98 20.17 -1.98
CA VAL A 390 -23.23 19.99 -0.54
C VAL A 390 -22.77 21.24 0.23
N LEU A 391 -21.56 21.74 -0.02
CA LEU A 391 -21.06 22.93 0.66
C LEU A 391 -21.89 24.19 0.36
N LYS A 392 -22.27 24.42 -0.90
CA LYS A 392 -23.08 25.58 -1.31
C LYS A 392 -24.47 25.60 -0.68
N SER A 393 -25.07 24.42 -0.46
CA SER A 393 -26.42 24.29 0.08
C SER A 393 -26.47 24.10 1.60
N ALA A 394 -25.31 24.05 2.27
CA ALA A 394 -25.23 23.72 3.69
C ALA A 394 -25.92 24.78 4.57
N GLY A 395 -26.96 24.37 5.28
CA GLY A 395 -27.75 25.23 6.17
C GLY A 395 -27.46 25.04 7.65
N ALA A 396 -26.82 23.94 8.05
CA ALA A 396 -26.54 23.62 9.46
C ALA A 396 -25.10 23.13 9.67
N LEU A 397 -24.58 23.36 10.88
CA LEU A 397 -23.29 22.87 11.35
C LEU A 397 -23.46 22.00 12.60
N LEU A 398 -23.23 20.70 12.49
CA LEU A 398 -23.35 19.74 13.60
C LEU A 398 -22.01 19.52 14.30
N LEU A 399 -21.97 19.77 15.61
CA LEU A 399 -20.73 19.79 16.40
C LEU A 399 -20.83 18.80 17.56
N PRO A 400 -19.83 17.94 17.79
CA PRO A 400 -19.92 16.89 18.80
C PRO A 400 -19.61 17.44 20.19
N TYR A 401 -20.38 17.05 21.20
CA TYR A 401 -20.14 17.47 22.59
C TYR A 401 -18.75 17.07 23.12
N CYS A 402 -18.17 15.97 22.61
CA CYS A 402 -16.85 15.51 23.05
C CYS A 402 -15.73 16.49 22.69
N ALA A 403 -15.98 17.47 21.81
CA ALA A 403 -15.05 18.56 21.53
C ALA A 403 -15.12 19.73 22.53
N LYS A 404 -16.09 19.70 23.47
CA LYS A 404 -16.15 20.61 24.62
C LYS A 404 -15.25 20.08 25.75
N PRO A 405 -14.83 20.90 26.72
CA PRO A 405 -14.20 20.44 27.96
C PRO A 405 -15.20 19.69 28.87
N PRO A 406 -14.76 18.72 29.70
CA PRO A 406 -15.64 17.97 30.62
C PRO A 406 -16.47 18.86 31.54
N GLU A 407 -15.87 19.95 31.99
CA GLU A 407 -16.44 20.98 32.86
C GLU A 407 -17.33 22.00 32.15
N CYS A 408 -17.56 21.88 30.83
CA CYS A 408 -18.37 22.83 30.08
C CYS A 408 -19.85 22.71 30.45
N GLU A 409 -20.47 23.83 30.84
CA GLU A 409 -21.91 23.90 31.15
C GLU A 409 -22.78 23.44 29.98
N TYR A 410 -22.33 23.68 28.74
CA TYR A 410 -23.02 23.27 27.52
C TYR A 410 -22.61 21.87 27.03
N ARG A 411 -21.88 21.06 27.81
CA ARG A 411 -21.42 19.74 27.32
C ARG A 411 -22.61 18.84 26.97
N ASN A 412 -23.61 18.78 27.84
CA ASN A 412 -24.74 17.84 27.70
C ASN A 412 -26.05 18.51 27.27
N ILE A 413 -25.97 19.73 26.77
CA ILE A 413 -27.11 20.51 26.27
C ILE A 413 -26.71 21.20 24.95
N ASP A 414 -27.68 21.36 24.05
CA ASP A 414 -27.44 22.09 22.81
C ASP A 414 -27.09 23.56 23.11
N GLY A 415 -26.16 24.12 22.33
CA GLY A 415 -25.71 25.51 22.44
C GLY A 415 -24.23 25.66 22.81
N CYS A 416 -23.77 26.91 22.80
CA CYS A 416 -22.43 27.28 23.22
C CYS A 416 -22.40 28.76 23.62
N SER A 417 -21.78 29.08 24.76
CA SER A 417 -21.57 30.47 25.19
C SER A 417 -20.44 31.21 24.46
N LYS A 418 -19.68 30.50 23.60
CA LYS A 418 -18.52 31.04 22.86
C LYS A 418 -17.44 31.64 23.78
N CYS A 419 -17.21 31.00 24.93
CA CYS A 419 -16.25 31.45 25.94
C CYS A 419 -14.77 31.41 25.51
N GLY A 420 -14.44 30.90 24.32
CA GLY A 420 -13.07 30.82 23.80
C GLY A 420 -12.22 29.66 24.35
N LEU A 421 -12.80 28.74 25.13
CA LEU A 421 -12.06 27.65 25.79
C LEU A 421 -11.92 26.36 24.95
N CYS A 422 -12.60 26.25 23.81
CA CYS A 422 -12.54 25.09 22.93
C CYS A 422 -12.93 25.42 21.49
N SER A 423 -12.58 24.51 20.58
CA SER A 423 -12.83 24.65 19.14
C SER A 423 -14.32 24.72 18.79
N VAL A 424 -15.21 24.23 19.65
CA VAL A 424 -16.67 24.34 19.42
C VAL A 424 -17.12 25.81 19.43
N GLY A 425 -16.57 26.65 20.31
CA GLY A 425 -16.91 28.07 20.36
C GLY A 425 -16.55 28.79 19.06
N ASP A 426 -15.36 28.52 18.52
CA ASP A 426 -14.91 29.07 17.24
C ASP A 426 -15.82 28.60 16.09
N ALA A 427 -16.16 27.31 16.06
CA ALA A 427 -17.04 26.75 15.04
C ALA A 427 -18.46 27.34 15.09
N TYR A 428 -19.02 27.58 16.28
CA TYR A 428 -20.30 28.26 16.48
C TYR A 428 -20.28 29.66 15.87
N SER A 429 -19.28 30.47 16.21
CA SER A 429 -19.12 31.83 15.67
C SER A 429 -19.03 31.81 14.15
N MET A 430 -18.21 30.92 13.59
CA MET A 430 -18.03 30.81 12.13
C MET A 430 -19.33 30.43 11.39
N ALA A 431 -20.17 29.58 11.98
CA ALA A 431 -21.45 29.18 11.42
C ALA A 431 -22.47 30.32 11.40
N GLU A 432 -22.62 31.02 12.53
CA GLU A 432 -23.59 32.13 12.66
C GLU A 432 -23.24 33.31 11.75
N GLU A 433 -21.95 33.67 11.67
CA GLU A 433 -21.45 34.68 10.74
C GLU A 433 -21.83 34.40 9.28
N ARG A 434 -22.12 33.14 8.95
CA ARG A 434 -22.44 32.65 7.61
C ARG A 434 -23.90 32.22 7.47
N GLY A 435 -24.74 32.55 8.44
CA GLY A 435 -26.17 32.25 8.42
C GLY A 435 -26.48 30.74 8.49
N MET A 436 -25.58 29.94 9.04
CA MET A 436 -25.82 28.52 9.31
C MET A 436 -26.36 28.35 10.74
N ILE A 437 -27.09 27.26 10.97
CA ILE A 437 -27.58 26.89 12.31
C ILE A 437 -26.54 25.97 12.97
N PRO A 438 -25.74 26.44 13.97
CA PRO A 438 -24.86 25.56 14.72
C PRO A 438 -25.63 24.75 15.77
N ILE A 439 -25.38 23.46 15.85
CA ILE A 439 -26.05 22.52 16.76
C ILE A 439 -24.98 21.67 17.46
N SER A 440 -25.06 21.58 18.79
CA SER A 440 -24.21 20.72 19.61
C SER A 440 -24.89 19.39 19.84
N ILE A 441 -24.41 18.35 19.15
CA ILE A 441 -24.88 16.98 19.31
C ILE A 441 -24.35 16.43 20.64
N THR A 442 -25.26 16.08 21.54
CA THR A 442 -24.96 15.68 22.93
C THR A 442 -24.93 14.16 23.14
N ASN A 443 -25.64 13.43 22.29
CA ASN A 443 -25.65 11.96 22.27
C ASN A 443 -26.22 11.47 20.92
N TYR A 444 -26.35 10.15 20.78
CA TYR A 444 -26.81 9.54 19.53
C TYR A 444 -28.31 9.76 19.24
N GLU A 445 -29.17 9.73 20.25
CA GLU A 445 -30.60 9.99 20.04
C GLU A 445 -30.84 11.45 19.65
N HIS A 446 -30.13 12.37 20.30
CA HIS A 446 -30.15 13.79 19.94
C HIS A 446 -29.68 14.01 18.49
N LEU A 447 -28.69 13.25 18.00
CA LEU A 447 -28.30 13.32 16.58
C LEU A 447 -29.46 12.97 15.65
N LYS A 448 -30.18 11.87 15.92
CA LYS A 448 -31.32 11.45 15.10
C LYS A 448 -32.43 12.49 15.09
N GLU A 449 -32.80 12.98 16.28
CA GLU A 449 -33.81 14.03 16.44
C GLU A 449 -33.44 15.29 15.65
N MET A 450 -32.18 15.71 15.71
CA MET A 450 -31.72 16.91 15.00
C MET A 450 -31.67 16.71 13.49
N LEU A 451 -31.20 15.56 13.00
CA LEU A 451 -31.23 15.25 11.57
C LEU A 451 -32.67 15.24 11.03
N GLN A 452 -33.63 14.65 11.75
CA GLN A 452 -35.04 14.70 11.38
C GLN A 452 -35.59 16.13 11.40
N SER A 453 -35.25 16.92 12.43
CA SER A 453 -35.64 18.33 12.53
C SER A 453 -35.11 19.18 11.37
N LEU A 454 -33.88 18.92 10.91
CA LEU A 454 -33.29 19.58 9.75
C LEU A 454 -34.06 19.22 8.47
N LYS A 455 -34.46 17.95 8.31
CA LYS A 455 -35.28 17.48 7.19
C LYS A 455 -36.62 18.20 7.15
N ASP A 456 -37.31 18.24 8.29
CA ASP A 456 -38.63 18.85 8.43
C ASP A 456 -38.59 20.38 8.16
N LYS A 457 -37.46 21.02 8.46
CA LYS A 457 -37.20 22.44 8.15
C LYS A 457 -36.78 22.68 6.70
N GLY A 458 -36.66 21.65 5.87
CA GLY A 458 -36.26 21.75 4.47
C GLY A 458 -34.79 22.15 4.27
N ILE A 459 -33.92 21.83 5.22
CA ILE A 459 -32.47 22.07 5.09
C ILE A 459 -31.92 21.12 4.02
N LYS A 460 -31.32 21.70 2.98
CA LYS A 460 -30.84 20.95 1.81
C LYS A 460 -29.60 20.11 2.08
N SER A 461 -28.72 20.59 2.95
CA SER A 461 -27.52 19.85 3.36
C SER A 461 -26.90 20.42 4.65
N TYR A 462 -25.90 19.73 5.20
CA TYR A 462 -25.21 20.16 6.41
C TYR A 462 -23.70 19.87 6.37
N ILE A 463 -22.96 20.57 7.23
CA ILE A 463 -21.58 20.23 7.59
C ILE A 463 -21.63 19.64 8.99
N GLY A 464 -20.89 18.58 9.27
CA GLY A 464 -20.79 18.01 10.62
C GLY A 464 -19.37 17.68 11.02
N CYS A 465 -19.16 17.37 12.29
CA CYS A 465 -17.89 16.90 12.82
C CYS A 465 -18.12 15.64 13.67
N CYS A 466 -17.40 14.56 13.38
CA CYS A 466 -17.41 13.36 14.21
C CYS A 466 -16.15 12.53 13.95
N CYS A 467 -15.81 11.61 14.84
CA CYS A 467 -14.73 10.67 14.57
C CYS A 467 -15.15 9.61 13.54
N GLU A 468 -14.19 9.10 12.77
CA GLU A 468 -14.40 8.03 11.80
C GLU A 468 -15.14 6.81 12.40
N ALA A 469 -14.78 6.40 13.62
CA ALA A 469 -15.41 5.27 14.29
C ALA A 469 -16.90 5.52 14.61
N PHE A 470 -17.26 6.76 14.96
CA PHE A 470 -18.66 7.14 15.13
C PHE A 470 -19.40 7.09 13.80
N PHE A 471 -18.81 7.66 12.74
CA PHE A 471 -19.37 7.63 11.40
C PHE A 471 -19.66 6.19 10.93
N ILE A 472 -18.68 5.29 11.05
CA ILE A 472 -18.80 3.89 10.64
C ILE A 472 -19.89 3.15 11.42
N LYS A 473 -19.97 3.33 12.75
CA LYS A 473 -20.95 2.59 13.56
C LYS A 473 -22.37 3.15 13.45
N ARG A 474 -22.53 4.42 13.05
CA ARG A 474 -23.80 5.15 13.07
C ARG A 474 -24.25 5.59 11.68
N GLN A 475 -23.75 4.92 10.65
CA GLN A 475 -24.05 5.22 9.26
C GLN A 475 -25.56 5.24 8.97
N ASP A 476 -26.32 4.34 9.60
CA ASP A 476 -27.77 4.25 9.46
C ASP A 476 -28.48 5.55 9.83
N ALA A 477 -28.02 6.27 10.87
CA ALA A 477 -28.64 7.54 11.24
C ALA A 477 -28.49 8.61 10.15
N PHE A 478 -27.38 8.58 9.41
CA PHE A 478 -27.15 9.50 8.29
C PHE A 478 -27.91 9.06 7.03
N ALA A 479 -28.03 7.75 6.80
CA ALA A 479 -28.80 7.19 5.69
C ALA A 479 -30.30 7.44 5.89
N ASP A 480 -30.84 7.17 7.08
CA ASP A 480 -32.25 7.37 7.44
C ASP A 480 -32.66 8.85 7.37
N ALA A 481 -31.72 9.76 7.68
CA ALA A 481 -31.95 11.19 7.60
C ALA A 481 -32.25 11.64 6.17
N ASP A 482 -31.60 11.06 5.15
CA ASP A 482 -31.79 11.40 3.74
C ASP A 482 -31.56 12.91 3.51
N ILE A 483 -30.44 13.40 4.05
CA ILE A 483 -29.95 14.77 3.86
C ILE A 483 -28.48 14.69 3.46
N PRO A 484 -28.08 15.25 2.31
CA PRO A 484 -26.69 15.34 1.92
C PRO A 484 -25.85 16.06 2.98
N GLY A 485 -24.63 15.57 3.21
CA GLY A 485 -23.77 16.14 4.23
C GLY A 485 -22.29 15.87 3.99
N VAL A 486 -21.46 16.68 4.62
CA VAL A 486 -20.02 16.41 4.72
C VAL A 486 -19.60 16.45 6.19
N LEU A 487 -18.98 15.37 6.64
CA LEU A 487 -18.46 15.25 7.99
C LEU A 487 -16.94 15.44 7.98
N ILE A 488 -16.45 16.20 8.95
CA ILE A 488 -15.03 16.42 9.20
C ILE A 488 -14.60 15.50 10.35
N ASP A 489 -13.55 14.71 10.11
CA ASP A 489 -12.93 13.89 11.14
C ASP A 489 -12.29 14.76 12.24
N ILE A 490 -12.48 14.37 13.50
CA ILE A 490 -11.98 15.09 14.68
C ILE A 490 -10.66 14.49 15.18
N GLU A 491 -9.83 15.30 15.83
CA GLU A 491 -8.50 14.91 16.32
C GLU A 491 -8.52 14.43 17.78
N ASN A 492 -7.46 13.71 18.17
CA ASN A 492 -7.17 13.12 19.50
C ASN A 492 -7.89 11.81 19.85
N LYS A 493 -7.49 11.21 20.99
CA LYS A 493 -7.99 9.90 21.44
C LYS A 493 -9.51 9.87 21.52
N THR A 494 -10.12 9.08 20.65
CA THR A 494 -11.59 8.95 20.59
C THR A 494 -12.10 8.05 21.72
N CYS A 495 -13.41 8.12 22.00
CA CYS A 495 -14.05 7.21 22.97
C CYS A 495 -13.87 5.72 22.60
N TYR A 496 -13.71 5.42 21.31
CA TYR A 496 -13.44 4.08 20.79
C TYR A 496 -12.02 3.59 21.09
N GLU A 497 -11.01 4.45 20.92
CA GLU A 497 -9.62 4.12 21.25
C GLU A 497 -9.43 3.86 22.75
N LEU A 498 -10.26 4.50 23.58
CA LEU A 498 -10.26 4.36 25.03
C LEU A 498 -11.24 3.29 25.55
N LYS A 499 -11.98 2.60 24.67
CA LYS A 499 -13.02 1.61 25.02
C LYS A 499 -14.09 2.15 25.98
N LYS A 500 -14.46 3.43 25.85
CA LYS A 500 -15.48 4.14 26.66
C LYS A 500 -16.73 4.49 25.84
N GLU A 501 -17.12 3.61 24.93
CA GLU A 501 -18.19 3.85 23.95
C GLU A 501 -19.56 4.04 24.61
N GLU A 502 -19.91 3.18 25.56
CA GLU A 502 -21.20 3.26 26.28
C GLU A 502 -21.34 4.57 27.07
N ALA A 503 -20.26 5.01 27.72
CA ALA A 503 -20.22 6.30 28.40
C ALA A 503 -20.41 7.44 27.39
N ALA A 504 -19.77 7.35 26.22
CA ALA A 504 -19.93 8.36 25.19
C ALA A 504 -21.34 8.41 24.57
N TYR A 505 -22.04 7.28 24.46
CA TYR A 505 -23.42 7.26 23.99
C TYR A 505 -24.40 7.87 25.00
N LYS A 506 -24.08 7.81 26.29
CA LYS A 506 -24.88 8.43 27.36
C LYS A 506 -24.56 9.91 27.59
N GLY A 507 -23.52 10.44 26.95
CA GLY A 507 -23.03 11.82 27.17
C GLY A 507 -21.97 11.94 28.28
N ASP A 508 -21.54 10.83 28.87
CA ASP A 508 -20.66 10.78 30.05
C ASP A 508 -19.16 10.66 29.71
N PHE A 509 -18.77 10.88 28.44
CA PHE A 509 -17.36 10.82 28.05
C PHE A 509 -16.57 11.97 28.69
N GLN A 510 -15.43 11.67 29.32
CA GLN A 510 -14.66 12.61 30.15
C GLN A 510 -13.37 13.14 29.49
N GLU A 511 -13.08 12.78 28.24
CA GLU A 511 -11.92 13.35 27.52
C GLU A 511 -12.37 14.40 26.50
N LYS A 512 -11.42 15.18 25.99
CA LYS A 512 -11.65 16.25 25.00
C LYS A 512 -11.02 15.90 23.66
N THR A 513 -11.83 15.86 22.61
CA THR A 513 -11.39 15.83 21.20
C THR A 513 -11.28 17.25 20.63
N GLU A 514 -10.70 17.42 19.45
CA GLU A 514 -10.60 18.74 18.81
C GLU A 514 -11.14 18.74 17.37
N ILE A 515 -11.77 19.84 16.99
CA ILE A 515 -12.26 20.05 15.62
C ILE A 515 -11.12 20.62 14.77
N LYS A 516 -10.98 20.12 13.54
CA LYS A 516 -10.04 20.68 12.54
C LYS A 516 -10.51 22.04 12.04
N ILE A 517 -10.38 23.08 12.86
CA ILE A 517 -10.87 24.44 12.56
C ILE A 517 -10.30 24.97 11.25
N GLY A 518 -9.03 24.69 10.96
CA GLY A 518 -8.41 25.08 9.68
C GLY A 518 -9.11 24.49 8.46
N LEU A 519 -9.60 23.25 8.55
CA LEU A 519 -10.35 22.58 7.48
C LEU A 519 -11.79 23.09 7.42
N LEU A 520 -12.46 23.20 8.57
CA LEU A 520 -13.81 23.77 8.66
C LEU A 520 -13.86 25.16 8.01
N LYS A 521 -12.89 26.02 8.33
CA LYS A 521 -12.78 27.36 7.74
C LYS A 521 -12.69 27.32 6.21
N LYS A 522 -11.87 26.42 5.65
CA LYS A 522 -11.76 26.24 4.18
C LYS A 522 -13.09 25.80 3.56
N LEU A 523 -13.80 24.84 4.17
CA LEU A 523 -15.10 24.40 3.67
C LEU A 523 -16.13 25.54 3.68
N LEU A 524 -16.14 26.33 4.75
CA LEU A 524 -17.01 27.50 4.87
C LEU A 524 -16.62 28.64 3.90
N GLU A 525 -15.34 28.82 3.58
CA GLU A 525 -14.90 29.76 2.54
C GLU A 525 -15.37 29.35 1.14
N VAL A 526 -15.35 28.05 0.82
CA VAL A 526 -15.89 27.53 -0.45
C VAL A 526 -17.39 27.82 -0.56
N ARG A 527 -18.14 27.66 0.53
CA ARG A 527 -19.57 28.01 0.60
C ARG A 527 -19.84 29.49 0.35
N SER A 528 -18.96 30.39 0.82
CA SER A 528 -19.15 31.85 0.73
C SER A 528 -18.67 32.49 -0.59
N LYS A 529 -18.05 31.74 -1.51
CA LYS A 529 -17.62 32.24 -2.83
C LYS A 529 -18.81 32.34 -3.80
N GLU A 530 -19.64 33.35 -3.60
CA GLU A 530 -20.45 34.06 -4.60
C GLU A 530 -21.02 35.34 -3.96
#